data_AF-A0A5C2HF11-F1
#
_entry.id   AF-A0A5C2HF11-F1
#
_cell.length_a   1.000
_cell.length_b   1.000
_cell.length_c   1.000
_cell.angle_alpha   90.00
_cell.angle_beta   90.00
_cell.angle_gamma   90.00
#
_symmetry.space_group_name_H-M   'P 1'
#
loop_
_entity.id
_entity.type
_entity.pdbx_description
1 polymer ?
#
loop_
_entity_poly.entity_id
_entity_poly.type
_entity_poly.pdbx_seq_one_letter_code
_entity_poly.pdbx_strand_id
1 'polypeptide(L)'
;MQEYIYFNQAGLDFPLSEKIQVATTFEELKDNNFLISNTNEVKSEAIANEIDFYIKNSKDNLSSKIENVLKLYEINATKFDFAQDLDQSVNISNSLMIVYDNLEDFKNFTKNINANEFDLYKVESKLIKEIKNSVGNFDVIVDAGDKDIVLNVSQIVWFNENLEKKRAGIYDPNISNIEEVLKTIRENLNGYKFRKTILYDKSICQYNERKDEICFKCAEVCPTNAITKDEENRRLVFDLVNCITCGECVSACPSGSLNSGAFTKDSLYEISTFYKNTKPLIISSKSDIRNINVDLNEGVLPLYIIGDIFDESVFLTYLQMSSSQIVYFSNDISKGTKDSIRIVNDIYMKKYGKLAIYLVSDEKELEEALNKQEFIENSYYNFNQNGMRKREIFSQRLQKLVANDDLGLVKTGENIHYGRVLVNDSNCTLCLSCVGACNVDALFANEADFSLRINPSLCTACGYCEAVCPENDCLTIKQDELELSPNWFKETILAQDKLFACVECGKEFATTKAIEKIALMMEPIFKTQSPAKARSLYCCGDCKPKIMIKEEMSKNAKY
;
A
#
# COMPACT_ATOMS: atom_id res chain seq x y z
N MET A 1 -2.27 -27.13 22.40
CA MET A 1 -2.71 -25.73 22.30
C MET A 1 -4.20 -25.79 22.03
N GLN A 2 -5.02 -25.29 22.94
CA GLN A 2 -6.45 -25.12 22.65
C GLN A 2 -6.61 -23.91 21.75
N GLU A 3 -7.57 -23.94 20.83
CA GLU A 3 -7.67 -22.88 19.82
C GLU A 3 -8.18 -21.58 20.45
N TYR A 4 -9.33 -21.61 21.14
CA TYR A 4 -10.01 -20.39 21.56
C TYR A 4 -10.30 -20.36 23.07
N ILE A 5 -10.08 -19.19 23.69
CA ILE A 5 -10.43 -18.91 25.08
C ILE A 5 -11.22 -17.61 25.17
N TYR A 6 -12.33 -17.66 25.91
CA TYR A 6 -13.03 -16.51 26.44
C TYR A 6 -12.76 -16.42 27.94
N PHE A 7 -12.14 -15.32 28.38
CA PHE A 7 -11.90 -15.04 29.79
C PHE A 7 -12.60 -13.75 30.21
N ASN A 8 -13.43 -13.85 31.25
CA ASN A 8 -14.07 -12.70 31.89
C ASN A 8 -14.39 -13.04 33.35
N GLN A 9 -13.87 -12.27 34.30
CA GLN A 9 -14.11 -12.48 35.73
C GLN A 9 -15.58 -12.31 36.15
N ALA A 10 -16.34 -11.50 35.42
CA ALA A 10 -17.77 -11.30 35.66
C ALA A 10 -18.63 -12.47 35.12
N GLY A 11 -18.04 -13.38 34.35
CA GLY A 11 -18.75 -14.43 33.63
C GLY A 11 -19.43 -13.94 32.36
N LEU A 12 -20.27 -14.80 31.77
CA LEU A 12 -21.03 -14.52 30.56
C LEU A 12 -22.48 -15.01 30.75
N ASP A 13 -23.44 -14.17 30.36
CA ASP A 13 -24.87 -14.44 30.59
C ASP A 13 -25.48 -15.48 29.63
N PHE A 14 -24.67 -16.06 28.73
CA PHE A 14 -25.09 -17.05 27.75
C PHE A 14 -23.96 -18.02 27.40
N PRO A 15 -24.27 -19.25 26.96
CA PRO A 15 -23.26 -20.23 26.60
C PRO A 15 -22.55 -19.85 25.29
N LEU A 16 -21.28 -20.21 25.13
CA LEU A 16 -20.56 -20.13 23.85
C LEU A 16 -20.47 -21.51 23.18
N SER A 17 -19.98 -21.51 21.93
CA SER A 17 -19.64 -22.75 21.22
C SER A 17 -18.68 -23.61 22.04
N GLU A 18 -18.83 -24.94 21.97
CA GLU A 18 -17.94 -25.91 22.61
C GLU A 18 -16.48 -25.82 22.15
N LYS A 19 -16.23 -25.18 21.00
CA LYS A 19 -14.88 -24.88 20.50
C LYS A 19 -14.15 -23.79 21.31
N ILE A 20 -14.90 -23.01 22.10
CA ILE A 20 -14.38 -21.89 22.89
C ILE A 20 -14.37 -22.32 24.35
N GLN A 21 -13.19 -22.43 24.94
CA GLN A 21 -13.12 -22.59 26.38
C GLN A 21 -13.59 -21.30 27.04
N VAL A 22 -14.39 -21.40 28.09
CA VAL A 22 -14.82 -20.26 28.91
C VAL A 22 -14.17 -20.40 30.27
N ALA A 23 -13.53 -19.34 30.75
CA ALA A 23 -12.93 -19.29 32.07
C ALA A 23 -13.29 -18.00 32.81
N THR A 24 -13.48 -18.10 34.12
CA THR A 24 -13.78 -16.95 35.01
C THR A 24 -12.69 -16.71 36.04
N THR A 25 -11.81 -17.70 36.25
CA THR A 25 -10.71 -17.61 37.20
C THR A 25 -9.38 -18.02 36.55
N PHE A 26 -8.27 -17.42 37.01
CA PHE A 26 -6.93 -17.77 36.51
C PHE A 26 -6.51 -19.21 36.87
N GLU A 27 -7.15 -19.83 37.86
CA GLU A 27 -6.86 -21.21 38.24
C GLU A 27 -7.29 -22.21 37.15
N GLU A 28 -8.35 -21.89 36.41
CA GLU A 28 -8.85 -22.67 35.25
C GLU A 28 -7.91 -22.61 34.04
N LEU A 29 -6.91 -21.72 34.07
CA LEU A 29 -5.99 -21.44 32.97
C LEU A 29 -4.58 -22.03 33.16
N LYS A 30 -4.27 -22.58 34.33
CA LYS A 30 -2.92 -23.06 34.66
C LYS A 30 -2.43 -24.08 33.61
N ASP A 31 -1.26 -23.79 33.04
CA ASP A 31 -0.53 -24.61 32.06
C ASP A 31 -1.09 -24.69 30.62
N ASN A 32 -2.17 -23.95 30.30
CA ASN A 32 -2.71 -23.91 28.93
C ASN A 32 -2.19 -22.70 28.14
N ASN A 33 -1.83 -22.94 26.87
CA ASN A 33 -1.56 -21.90 25.88
C ASN A 33 -2.67 -21.92 24.83
N PHE A 34 -3.18 -20.74 24.48
CA PHE A 34 -4.28 -20.57 23.54
C PHE A 34 -3.83 -19.90 22.25
N LEU A 35 -4.48 -20.20 21.14
CA LEU A 35 -4.20 -19.49 19.89
C LEU A 35 -4.77 -18.07 19.96
N ILE A 36 -6.07 -17.94 20.21
CA ILE A 36 -6.78 -16.66 20.23
C ILE A 36 -7.47 -16.45 21.58
N SER A 37 -7.31 -15.26 22.15
CA SER A 37 -7.98 -14.80 23.38
C SER A 37 -8.76 -13.52 23.14
N ASN A 38 -9.86 -13.27 23.87
CA ASN A 38 -10.54 -11.97 23.90
C ASN A 38 -9.74 -10.90 24.68
N THR A 39 -8.80 -11.31 25.53
CA THR A 39 -8.06 -10.42 26.44
C THR A 39 -6.57 -10.75 26.53
N ASN A 40 -5.75 -9.74 26.82
CA ASN A 40 -4.31 -9.87 27.05
C ASN A 40 -3.94 -10.40 28.45
N GLU A 41 -4.92 -10.61 29.34
CA GLU A 41 -4.72 -11.21 30.66
C GLU A 41 -4.39 -12.70 30.60
N VAL A 42 -4.77 -13.35 29.49
CA VAL A 42 -4.50 -14.76 29.23
C VAL A 42 -3.36 -14.88 28.23
N LYS A 43 -2.48 -15.87 28.46
CA LYS A 43 -1.40 -16.18 27.53
C LYS A 43 -1.96 -16.75 26.22
N SER A 44 -1.83 -16.00 25.13
CA SER A 44 -2.22 -16.42 23.78
C SER A 44 -1.30 -15.88 22.70
N GLU A 45 -1.40 -16.43 21.49
CA GLU A 45 -0.63 -15.99 20.32
C GLU A 45 -1.20 -14.71 19.68
N ALA A 46 -2.54 -14.55 19.72
CA ALA A 46 -3.21 -13.33 19.26
C ALA A 46 -4.41 -12.93 20.13
N ILE A 47 -4.80 -11.66 20.02
CA ILE A 47 -5.91 -11.04 20.75
C ILE A 47 -7.01 -10.60 19.78
N ALA A 48 -8.24 -11.00 20.06
CA ALA A 48 -9.44 -10.64 19.32
C ALA A 48 -10.22 -9.53 20.06
N ASN A 49 -9.77 -8.29 19.86
CA ASN A 49 -10.29 -7.11 20.60
C ASN A 49 -11.78 -6.83 20.35
N GLU A 50 -12.32 -7.31 19.22
CA GLU A 50 -13.70 -7.08 18.80
C GLU A 50 -14.73 -7.99 19.51
N ILE A 51 -14.30 -9.04 20.21
CA ILE A 51 -15.20 -10.03 20.81
C ILE A 51 -16.02 -9.44 21.95
N ASP A 52 -15.37 -8.84 22.95
CA ASP A 52 -16.07 -8.21 24.08
C ASP A 52 -16.93 -7.03 23.61
N PHE A 53 -16.42 -6.26 22.63
CA PHE A 53 -17.17 -5.20 21.98
C PHE A 53 -18.47 -5.72 21.34
N TYR A 54 -18.41 -6.82 20.59
CA TYR A 54 -19.60 -7.41 19.97
C TYR A 54 -20.58 -7.99 20.99
N ILE A 55 -20.09 -8.74 21.99
CA ILE A 55 -20.91 -9.36 23.03
C ILE A 55 -21.71 -8.29 23.79
N LYS A 56 -21.02 -7.21 24.19
CA LYS A 56 -21.59 -6.10 24.96
C LYS A 56 -22.65 -5.32 24.18
N ASN A 57 -22.38 -5.01 22.92
CA ASN A 57 -23.15 -4.01 22.17
C ASN A 57 -24.15 -4.60 21.15
N SER A 58 -24.06 -5.89 20.82
CA SER A 58 -24.92 -6.48 19.80
C SER A 58 -26.39 -6.64 20.23
N LYS A 59 -27.30 -6.25 19.33
CA LYS A 59 -28.74 -6.50 19.42
C LYS A 59 -29.18 -7.82 18.79
N ASP A 60 -28.25 -8.61 18.23
CA ASP A 60 -28.56 -9.93 17.70
C ASP A 60 -29.21 -10.81 18.77
N ASN A 61 -30.11 -11.70 18.33
CA ASN A 61 -30.68 -12.72 19.20
C ASN A 61 -29.58 -13.68 19.71
N LEU A 62 -29.90 -14.45 20.76
CA LEU A 62 -28.93 -15.32 21.43
C LEU A 62 -28.25 -16.32 20.49
N SER A 63 -29.01 -16.96 19.59
CA SER A 63 -28.46 -17.94 18.64
C SER A 63 -27.44 -17.28 17.72
N SER A 64 -27.79 -16.12 17.16
CA SER A 64 -26.91 -15.34 16.29
C SER A 64 -25.69 -14.83 17.02
N LYS A 65 -25.81 -14.41 18.29
CA LYS A 65 -24.64 -14.03 19.12
C LYS A 65 -23.66 -15.18 19.29
N ILE A 66 -24.13 -16.39 19.62
CA ILE A 66 -23.27 -17.58 19.82
C ILE A 66 -22.51 -17.91 18.54
N GLU A 67 -23.21 -17.93 17.40
CA GLU A 67 -22.61 -18.20 16.09
C GLU A 67 -21.60 -17.13 15.68
N ASN A 68 -21.94 -15.85 15.88
CA ASN A 68 -21.07 -14.75 15.50
C ASN A 68 -19.84 -14.61 16.41
N VAL A 69 -19.94 -14.93 17.71
CA VAL A 69 -18.75 -14.98 18.58
C VAL A 69 -17.76 -16.04 18.09
N LEU A 70 -18.23 -17.25 17.74
CA LEU A 70 -17.36 -18.26 17.13
C LEU A 70 -16.74 -17.77 15.83
N LYS A 71 -17.56 -17.14 14.96
CA LYS A 71 -17.09 -16.55 13.71
C LYS A 71 -15.99 -15.51 13.92
N LEU A 72 -16.08 -14.66 14.96
CA LEU A 72 -15.04 -13.69 15.31
C LEU A 72 -13.74 -14.36 15.75
N TYR A 73 -13.80 -15.48 16.49
CA TYR A 73 -12.62 -16.29 16.78
C TYR A 73 -12.00 -16.90 15.51
N GLU A 74 -12.82 -17.48 14.63
CA GLU A 74 -12.36 -18.06 13.35
C GLU A 74 -11.73 -17.00 12.41
N ILE A 75 -12.29 -15.79 12.40
CA ILE A 75 -11.71 -14.63 11.71
C ILE A 75 -10.32 -14.31 12.27
N ASN A 76 -10.15 -14.27 13.60
CA ASN A 76 -8.85 -13.96 14.20
C ASN A 76 -7.83 -15.10 14.06
N ALA A 77 -8.28 -16.36 14.02
CA ALA A 77 -7.45 -17.49 13.62
C ALA A 77 -6.97 -17.33 12.17
N THR A 78 -7.85 -16.94 11.25
CA THR A 78 -7.50 -16.66 9.85
C THR A 78 -6.49 -15.51 9.73
N LYS A 79 -6.63 -14.44 10.54
CA LYS A 79 -5.62 -13.36 10.61
C LYS A 79 -4.26 -13.92 11.00
N PHE A 80 -4.22 -14.76 12.04
CA PHE A 80 -2.99 -15.37 12.56
C PHE A 80 -2.34 -16.31 11.52
N ASP A 81 -3.12 -17.19 10.88
CA ASP A 81 -2.59 -18.18 9.93
C ASP A 81 -1.97 -17.53 8.69
N PHE A 82 -2.50 -16.38 8.27
CA PHE A 82 -2.01 -15.62 7.11
C PHE A 82 -1.00 -14.53 7.47
N ALA A 83 -0.72 -14.34 8.76
CA ALA A 83 0.21 -13.34 9.23
C ALA A 83 1.62 -13.62 8.69
N GLN A 84 2.24 -12.60 8.11
CA GLN A 84 3.60 -12.63 7.58
C GLN A 84 4.50 -11.62 8.29
N ASP A 85 4.00 -10.98 9.35
CA ASP A 85 4.81 -10.15 10.22
C ASP A 85 5.74 -10.99 11.09
N LEU A 86 6.94 -10.46 11.31
CA LEU A 86 7.98 -11.13 12.08
C LEU A 86 8.36 -10.28 13.28
N ASP A 87 8.33 -10.88 14.46
CA ASP A 87 8.89 -10.26 15.67
C ASP A 87 10.38 -10.05 15.50
N GLN A 88 10.84 -8.86 15.87
CA GLN A 88 12.24 -8.48 15.89
C GLN A 88 12.53 -7.71 17.18
N SER A 89 13.81 -7.64 17.53
CA SER A 89 14.28 -6.84 18.65
C SER A 89 15.57 -6.10 18.29
N VAL A 90 15.69 -4.87 18.75
CA VAL A 90 16.95 -4.12 18.75
C VAL A 90 17.49 -4.07 20.18
N ASN A 91 18.80 -4.29 20.34
CA ASN A 91 19.46 -4.10 21.63
C ASN A 91 19.63 -2.60 21.87
N ILE A 92 19.23 -2.15 23.06
CA ILE A 92 19.29 -0.75 23.46
C ILE A 92 20.37 -0.61 24.52
N SER A 93 21.38 0.23 24.27
CA SER A 93 22.38 0.56 25.29
C SER A 93 21.81 1.58 26.29
N ASN A 94 22.50 1.74 27.42
CA ASN A 94 22.19 2.73 28.45
C ASN A 94 22.54 4.18 28.04
N SER A 95 22.95 4.45 26.80
CA SER A 95 23.19 5.81 26.31
C SER A 95 21.88 6.58 26.08
N LEU A 96 21.72 7.70 26.77
CA LEU A 96 20.48 8.49 26.77
C LEU A 96 20.80 9.96 26.57
N MET A 97 20.23 10.57 25.52
CA MET A 97 20.28 12.02 25.34
C MET A 97 19.08 12.68 25.99
N ILE A 98 19.32 13.76 26.72
CA ILE A 98 18.29 14.67 27.22
C ILE A 98 18.45 16.00 26.48
N VAL A 99 17.47 16.29 25.65
CA VAL A 99 17.32 17.54 24.92
C VAL A 99 16.38 18.45 25.69
N TYR A 100 16.85 19.65 26.01
CA TYR A 100 16.14 20.59 26.87
C TYR A 100 16.13 22.00 26.29
N ASP A 101 15.05 22.73 26.58
CA ASP A 101 14.95 24.17 26.32
C ASP A 101 15.39 25.00 27.52
N ASN A 102 15.06 24.51 28.72
CA ASN A 102 15.39 25.17 29.98
C ASN A 102 16.11 24.20 30.95
N LEU A 103 17.01 24.72 31.78
CA LEU A 103 17.80 23.90 32.71
C LEU A 103 16.96 23.21 33.80
N GLU A 104 15.74 23.71 34.04
CA GLU A 104 14.85 23.19 35.08
C GLU A 104 14.21 21.88 34.63
N ASP A 105 13.82 21.75 33.35
CA ASP A 105 13.32 20.52 32.73
C ASP A 105 14.35 19.40 32.87
N PHE A 106 15.61 19.71 32.54
CA PHE A 106 16.72 18.77 32.69
C PHE A 106 16.88 18.29 34.14
N LYS A 107 16.88 19.20 35.11
CA LYS A 107 16.98 18.85 36.54
C LYS A 107 15.77 18.05 37.01
N ASN A 108 14.57 18.44 36.58
CA ASN A 108 13.32 17.78 36.92
C ASN A 108 13.24 16.36 36.36
N PHE A 109 13.82 16.10 35.20
CA PHE A 109 13.94 14.76 34.67
C PHE A 109 14.98 13.94 35.43
N THR A 110 16.21 14.46 35.52
CA THR A 110 17.37 13.73 36.06
C THR A 110 17.28 13.41 37.56
N LYS A 111 16.50 14.16 38.36
CA LYS A 111 16.27 13.83 39.78
C LYS A 111 15.61 12.46 39.99
N ASN A 112 14.96 11.92 38.97
CA ASN A 112 14.27 10.62 38.99
C ASN A 112 15.12 9.46 38.40
N ILE A 113 16.36 9.76 38.02
CA ILE A 113 17.32 8.79 37.47
C ILE A 113 18.36 8.46 38.53
N ASN A 114 18.66 7.18 38.71
CA ASN A 114 19.68 6.73 39.66
C ASN A 114 21.09 7.01 39.11
N ALA A 115 22.06 7.20 40.01
CA ALA A 115 23.46 7.34 39.61
C ALA A 115 23.93 6.09 38.84
N ASN A 116 24.58 6.29 37.69
CA ASN A 116 25.08 5.25 36.77
C ASN A 116 24.00 4.41 36.06
N GLU A 117 22.73 4.83 36.11
CA GLU A 117 21.65 4.13 35.40
C GLU A 117 21.76 4.31 33.88
N PHE A 118 22.08 5.53 33.43
CA PHE A 118 22.24 5.88 32.03
C PHE A 118 23.53 6.67 31.81
N ASP A 119 24.15 6.48 30.64
CA ASP A 119 25.21 7.35 30.13
C ASP A 119 24.55 8.58 29.51
N LEU A 120 24.42 9.64 30.31
CA LEU A 120 23.64 10.83 29.97
C LEU A 120 24.41 11.80 29.06
N TYR A 121 23.79 12.15 27.94
CA TYR A 121 24.19 13.25 27.07
C TYR A 121 23.22 14.40 27.26
N LYS A 122 23.74 15.62 27.40
CA LYS A 122 22.94 16.82 27.64
C LYS A 122 23.14 17.81 26.50
N VAL A 123 22.06 18.14 25.79
CA VAL A 123 22.12 19.02 24.60
C VAL A 123 20.97 20.04 24.64
N GLU A 124 21.26 21.31 24.37
CA GLU A 124 20.21 22.33 24.19
C GLU A 124 19.50 22.12 22.85
N SER A 125 18.18 22.20 22.81
CA SER A 125 17.36 21.94 21.59
C SER A 125 17.85 22.72 20.36
N LYS A 126 18.19 24.00 20.54
CA LYS A 126 18.69 24.89 19.47
C LYS A 126 20.01 24.47 18.82
N LEU A 127 20.76 23.56 19.46
CA LEU A 127 22.02 23.05 18.94
C LEU A 127 21.82 21.83 18.05
N ILE A 128 20.64 21.20 18.08
CA ILE A 128 20.35 20.04 17.23
C ILE A 128 20.10 20.52 15.80
N LYS A 129 20.93 20.04 14.87
CA LYS A 129 20.75 20.28 13.44
C LYS A 129 19.91 19.19 12.79
N GLU A 130 20.23 17.94 13.10
CA GLU A 130 19.61 16.79 12.45
C GLU A 130 19.71 15.55 13.35
N ILE A 131 18.69 14.68 13.29
CA ILE A 131 18.71 13.36 13.90
C ILE A 131 18.53 12.31 12.81
N LYS A 132 19.49 11.39 12.71
CA LYS A 132 19.48 10.26 11.78
C LYS A 132 19.28 8.94 12.52
N ASN A 133 18.92 7.91 11.76
CA ASN A 133 18.67 6.55 12.22
C ASN A 133 17.50 6.44 13.22
N SER A 134 17.57 5.41 14.07
CA SER A 134 16.48 4.86 14.88
C SER A 134 16.94 4.53 16.30
N VAL A 135 15.98 4.23 17.17
CA VAL A 135 16.21 3.75 18.53
C VAL A 135 17.25 2.62 18.58
N GLY A 136 18.20 2.75 19.50
CA GLY A 136 19.38 1.90 19.64
C GLY A 136 20.61 2.38 18.88
N ASN A 137 20.47 3.30 17.90
CA ASN A 137 21.60 3.77 17.08
C ASN A 137 21.38 5.17 16.48
N PHE A 138 20.90 6.14 17.26
CA PHE A 138 20.71 7.50 16.77
C PHE A 138 22.05 8.20 16.53
N ASP A 139 22.16 8.86 15.38
CA ASP A 139 23.21 9.82 15.08
C ASP A 139 22.62 11.23 15.21
N VAL A 140 22.95 11.92 16.30
CA VAL A 140 22.49 13.29 16.57
C VAL A 140 23.58 14.27 16.16
N ILE A 141 23.30 15.07 15.13
CA ILE A 141 24.21 16.09 14.62
C ILE A 141 23.97 17.39 15.40
N VAL A 142 24.98 17.81 16.15
CA VAL A 142 24.94 18.99 17.01
C VAL A 142 25.88 20.07 16.49
N ASP A 143 25.39 21.31 16.44
CA ASP A 143 26.17 22.48 16.14
C ASP A 143 27.08 22.86 17.31
N ALA A 144 28.40 22.71 17.14
CA ALA A 144 29.39 23.15 18.11
C ALA A 144 30.07 24.48 17.70
N GLY A 145 29.44 25.27 16.83
CA GLY A 145 29.92 26.55 16.31
C GLY A 145 30.81 26.38 15.10
N ASP A 146 32.00 25.81 15.29
CA ASP A 146 33.04 25.77 14.25
C ASP A 146 32.94 24.50 13.37
N LYS A 147 32.38 23.43 13.94
CA LYS A 147 32.21 22.12 13.32
C LYS A 147 30.98 21.42 13.87
N ASP A 148 30.39 20.56 13.05
CA ASP A 148 29.33 19.67 13.49
C ASP A 148 29.92 18.44 14.19
N ILE A 149 29.32 18.08 15.33
CA ILE A 149 29.67 16.90 16.10
C ILE A 149 28.53 15.89 15.99
N VAL A 150 28.87 14.62 15.75
CA VAL A 150 27.90 13.52 15.76
C VAL A 150 27.96 12.83 17.11
N LEU A 151 26.85 12.84 17.85
CA LEU A 151 26.67 12.12 19.10
C LEU A 151 25.85 10.85 18.84
N ASN A 152 26.39 9.71 19.25
CA ASN A 152 25.74 8.41 19.12
C ASN A 152 25.01 8.07 20.42
N VAL A 153 23.69 7.89 20.37
CA VAL A 153 22.86 7.56 21.53
C VAL A 153 21.79 6.53 21.19
N SER A 154 21.37 5.75 22.17
CA SER A 154 20.34 4.72 21.98
C SER A 154 18.93 5.28 22.10
N GLN A 155 18.71 6.25 23.00
CA GLN A 155 17.39 6.82 23.26
C GLN A 155 17.49 8.34 23.47
N ILE A 156 16.40 9.06 23.19
CA ILE A 156 16.34 10.52 23.32
C ILE A 156 15.09 10.90 24.12
N VAL A 157 15.29 11.73 25.13
CA VAL A 157 14.22 12.45 25.83
C VAL A 157 14.29 13.89 25.36
N TRP A 158 13.25 14.38 24.71
CA TRP A 158 13.22 15.71 24.13
C TRP A 158 11.98 16.45 24.61
N PHE A 159 12.19 17.46 25.47
CA PHE A 159 11.14 18.36 25.92
C PHE A 159 10.71 19.33 24.81
N ASN A 160 9.40 19.45 24.57
CA ASN A 160 8.84 20.27 23.48
C ASN A 160 9.40 19.85 22.12
N GLU A 161 9.37 18.54 21.88
CA GLU A 161 9.84 17.93 20.64
C GLU A 161 9.20 18.62 19.41
N ASN A 162 10.04 18.98 18.43
CA ASN A 162 9.64 19.83 17.31
C ASN A 162 10.06 19.27 15.94
N LEU A 163 10.31 17.96 15.84
CA LEU A 163 10.57 17.30 14.57
C LEU A 163 9.32 17.36 13.69
N GLU A 164 9.56 17.56 12.39
CA GLU A 164 8.49 17.52 11.40
C GLU A 164 7.81 16.15 11.34
N LYS A 165 8.53 15.08 11.70
CA LYS A 165 8.07 13.69 11.66
C LYS A 165 8.54 12.91 12.88
N LYS A 166 7.59 12.27 13.56
CA LYS A 166 7.83 11.50 14.78
C LYS A 166 8.78 10.32 14.53
N ARG A 167 9.59 9.96 15.52
CA ARG A 167 10.50 8.80 15.46
C ARG A 167 10.36 7.95 16.72
N ALA A 168 10.43 6.63 16.55
CA ALA A 168 10.44 5.70 17.66
C ALA A 168 11.72 5.87 18.48
N GLY A 169 11.62 5.87 19.81
CA GLY A 169 12.76 6.08 20.72
C GLY A 169 13.05 7.53 21.11
N ILE A 170 12.24 8.47 20.63
CA ILE A 170 12.23 9.86 21.07
C ILE A 170 10.97 10.09 21.89
N TYR A 171 11.14 10.53 23.14
CA TYR A 171 10.04 10.66 24.11
C TYR A 171 9.96 12.08 24.65
N ASP A 172 8.77 12.67 24.62
CA ASP A 172 8.51 13.99 25.20
C ASP A 172 7.72 13.85 26.51
N PRO A 173 8.36 14.14 27.67
CA PRO A 173 7.69 14.08 28.96
C PRO A 173 6.52 15.07 29.10
N ASN A 174 6.40 16.09 28.25
CA ASN A 174 5.25 17.00 28.26
C ASN A 174 3.99 16.36 27.66
N ILE A 175 4.14 15.26 26.89
CA ILE A 175 3.03 14.51 26.29
C ILE A 175 2.55 13.40 27.22
N SER A 176 3.47 12.61 27.78
CA SER A 176 3.14 11.39 28.55
C SER A 176 3.58 11.41 30.00
N ASN A 177 4.16 12.49 30.53
CA ASN A 177 4.74 12.61 31.88
C ASN A 177 6.08 11.86 32.10
N ILE A 178 6.84 12.30 33.11
CA ILE A 178 8.21 11.81 33.37
C ILE A 178 8.23 10.34 33.82
N GLU A 179 7.28 9.91 34.64
CA GLU A 179 7.27 8.54 35.19
C GLU A 179 7.03 7.51 34.08
N GLU A 180 6.10 7.80 33.18
CA GLU A 180 5.78 6.95 32.04
C GLU A 180 6.94 6.86 31.05
N VAL A 181 7.59 8.00 30.75
CA VAL A 181 8.80 8.04 29.91
C VAL A 181 9.91 7.21 30.55
N LEU A 182 10.19 7.38 31.84
CA LEU A 182 11.22 6.62 32.55
C LEU A 182 10.95 5.12 32.55
N LYS A 183 9.69 4.72 32.78
CA LYS A 183 9.27 3.32 32.68
C LYS A 183 9.58 2.77 31.29
N THR A 184 9.17 3.50 30.25
CA THR A 184 9.37 3.09 28.85
C THR A 184 10.85 2.94 28.50
N ILE A 185 11.69 3.94 28.80
CA ILE A 185 13.12 3.87 28.43
C ILE A 185 13.89 2.79 29.20
N ARG A 186 13.46 2.47 30.43
CA ARG A 186 14.00 1.35 31.23
C ARG A 186 13.59 0.01 30.66
N GLU A 187 12.31 -0.14 30.29
CA GLU A 187 11.80 -1.35 29.65
C GLU A 187 12.53 -1.65 28.35
N ASN A 188 12.83 -0.62 27.55
CA ASN A 188 13.58 -0.74 26.30
C ASN A 188 14.98 -1.32 26.47
N LEU A 189 15.61 -1.18 27.65
CA LEU A 189 16.92 -1.79 27.93
C LEU A 189 16.86 -3.34 27.90
N ASN A 190 15.68 -3.92 28.07
CA ASN A 190 15.45 -5.37 27.92
C ASN A 190 15.28 -5.79 26.45
N GLY A 191 15.50 -4.87 25.51
CA GLY A 191 15.32 -5.05 24.07
C GLY A 191 14.06 -4.34 23.57
N TYR A 192 14.22 -3.49 22.56
CA TYR A 192 13.11 -2.82 21.89
C TYR A 192 12.48 -3.76 20.88
N LYS A 193 11.27 -4.27 21.19
CA LYS A 193 10.53 -5.19 20.32
C LYS A 193 9.71 -4.43 19.30
N PHE A 194 9.77 -4.86 18.05
CA PHE A 194 8.96 -4.33 16.96
C PHE A 194 8.63 -5.44 15.97
N ARG A 195 7.65 -5.21 15.10
CA ARG A 195 7.23 -6.18 14.08
C ARG A 195 7.53 -5.69 12.68
N LYS A 196 8.05 -6.57 11.83
CA LYS A 196 8.21 -6.31 10.40
C LYS A 196 6.86 -6.45 9.70
N THR A 197 6.10 -5.37 9.65
CA THR A 197 4.71 -5.37 9.18
C THR A 197 4.52 -4.92 7.74
N ILE A 198 5.59 -4.55 7.02
CA ILE A 198 5.49 -4.12 5.63
C ILE A 198 6.12 -5.16 4.72
N LEU A 199 5.32 -5.67 3.78
CA LEU A 199 5.77 -6.52 2.69
C LEU A 199 5.97 -5.64 1.44
N TYR A 200 7.06 -5.87 0.71
CA TYR A 200 7.44 -5.06 -0.46
C TYR A 200 7.77 -5.94 -1.66
N ASP A 201 6.98 -5.80 -2.74
CA ASP A 201 7.25 -6.39 -4.04
C ASP A 201 7.85 -5.35 -4.99
N LYS A 202 9.17 -5.43 -5.16
CA LYS A 202 9.92 -4.54 -6.05
C LYS A 202 9.55 -4.66 -7.53
N SER A 203 9.01 -5.81 -7.97
CA SER A 203 8.75 -6.07 -9.40
C SER A 203 7.65 -5.16 -9.95
N ILE A 204 6.65 -4.84 -9.13
CA ILE A 204 5.52 -3.97 -9.48
C ILE A 204 5.64 -2.55 -8.87
N CYS A 205 6.76 -2.24 -8.21
CA CYS A 205 7.02 -0.92 -7.66
C CYS A 205 7.24 0.11 -8.77
N GLN A 206 6.56 1.27 -8.71
CA GLN A 206 6.71 2.31 -9.72
C GLN A 206 7.93 3.21 -9.50
N TYR A 207 8.64 3.05 -8.38
CA TYR A 207 9.90 3.75 -8.09
C TYR A 207 11.13 2.92 -8.47
N ASN A 208 11.08 1.60 -8.21
CA ASN A 208 12.24 0.72 -8.18
C ASN A 208 13.02 0.75 -9.50
N GLU A 209 14.28 1.20 -9.43
CA GLU A 209 15.25 1.17 -10.55
C GLU A 209 14.75 1.87 -11.83
N ARG A 210 13.83 2.83 -11.69
CA ARG A 210 13.42 3.69 -12.80
C ARG A 210 14.54 4.66 -13.16
N LYS A 211 14.57 5.11 -14.41
CA LYS A 211 15.50 6.16 -14.84
C LYS A 211 15.11 7.53 -14.28
N ASP A 212 13.82 7.84 -14.34
CA ASP A 212 13.25 9.10 -13.91
C ASP A 212 12.54 8.93 -12.56
N GLU A 213 12.41 10.01 -11.78
CA GLU A 213 11.64 9.96 -10.53
C GLU A 213 10.15 10.01 -10.86
N ILE A 214 9.48 8.85 -10.75
CA ILE A 214 8.10 8.68 -11.18
C ILE A 214 7.10 8.63 -10.03
N CYS A 215 7.32 7.77 -9.04
CA CYS A 215 6.36 7.57 -7.96
C CYS A 215 7.11 7.32 -6.66
N PHE A 216 6.83 8.11 -5.63
CA PHE A 216 7.38 7.91 -4.29
C PHE A 216 6.37 8.21 -3.19
N LYS A 217 5.07 8.14 -3.52
CA LYS A 217 3.95 8.47 -2.64
C LYS A 217 4.05 7.83 -1.26
N CYS A 218 4.46 6.56 -1.19
CA CYS A 218 4.65 5.84 0.08
C CYS A 218 5.65 6.50 1.03
N ALA A 219 6.72 7.12 0.51
CA ALA A 219 7.67 7.87 1.31
C ALA A 219 7.11 9.25 1.70
N GLU A 220 6.32 9.89 0.82
CA GLU A 220 5.67 11.18 1.11
C GLU A 220 4.65 11.06 2.23
N VAL A 221 3.80 10.04 2.20
CA VAL A 221 2.72 9.83 3.17
C VAL A 221 3.21 9.22 4.48
N CYS A 222 4.47 8.76 4.56
CA CYS A 222 4.99 8.14 5.78
C CYS A 222 5.17 9.19 6.89
N PRO A 223 4.42 9.10 8.01
CA PRO A 223 4.45 10.11 9.07
C PRO A 223 5.72 10.05 9.93
N THR A 224 6.48 8.97 9.85
CA THR A 224 7.67 8.72 10.68
C THR A 224 8.96 8.59 9.90
N ASN A 225 8.94 8.80 8.58
CA ASN A 225 10.06 8.50 7.69
C ASN A 225 10.57 7.05 7.78
N ALA A 226 9.72 6.10 8.19
CA ALA A 226 10.00 4.68 8.09
C ALA A 226 10.22 4.20 6.64
N ILE A 227 9.78 5.00 5.65
CA ILE A 227 10.06 4.78 4.24
C ILE A 227 10.70 6.05 3.69
N THR A 228 11.89 5.91 3.11
CA THR A 228 12.63 6.99 2.43
C THR A 228 13.11 6.53 1.06
N LYS A 229 13.80 7.41 0.34
CA LYS A 229 14.26 7.19 -1.03
C LYS A 229 15.78 7.12 -1.07
N ASP A 230 16.32 6.09 -1.68
CA ASP A 230 17.62 6.14 -2.35
C ASP A 230 17.39 6.79 -3.71
N GLU A 231 17.84 8.03 -3.86
CA GLU A 231 17.69 8.77 -5.10
C GLU A 231 18.64 8.26 -6.19
N GLU A 232 19.86 7.82 -5.84
CA GLU A 232 20.85 7.38 -6.83
C GLU A 232 20.39 6.12 -7.57
N ASN A 233 19.90 5.12 -6.82
CA ASN A 233 19.47 3.84 -7.40
C ASN A 233 17.96 3.74 -7.61
N ARG A 234 17.20 4.79 -7.26
CA ARG A 234 15.72 4.79 -7.24
C ARG A 234 15.15 3.58 -6.50
N ARG A 235 15.61 3.36 -5.26
CA ARG A 235 15.13 2.28 -4.39
C ARG A 235 14.46 2.85 -3.14
N LEU A 236 13.42 2.19 -2.66
CA LEU A 236 12.84 2.53 -1.36
C LEU A 236 13.72 1.96 -0.25
N VAL A 237 13.94 2.77 0.79
CA VAL A 237 14.70 2.38 1.98
C VAL A 237 13.71 2.28 3.14
N PHE A 238 13.75 1.16 3.87
CA PHE A 238 12.80 0.85 4.93
C PHE A 238 13.48 0.82 6.29
N ASP A 239 13.01 1.67 7.19
CA ASP A 239 13.31 1.64 8.62
C ASP A 239 12.09 1.12 9.37
N LEU A 240 12.04 -0.21 9.53
CA LEU A 240 10.90 -0.89 10.15
C LEU A 240 10.80 -0.65 11.65
N VAL A 241 11.84 -0.11 12.28
CA VAL A 241 11.81 0.25 13.70
C VAL A 241 10.97 1.52 13.91
N ASN A 242 11.05 2.47 12.99
CA ASN A 242 10.23 3.68 12.99
C ASN A 242 8.80 3.45 12.45
N CYS A 243 8.45 2.25 11.98
CA CYS A 243 7.13 1.97 11.45
C CYS A 243 6.10 1.84 12.58
N ILE A 244 5.13 2.77 12.62
CA ILE A 244 4.03 2.76 13.59
C ILE A 244 2.80 1.97 13.11
N THR A 245 2.93 1.17 12.05
CA THR A 245 1.84 0.32 11.52
C THR A 245 0.57 1.05 11.08
N CYS A 246 0.68 2.34 10.71
CA CYS A 246 -0.48 3.18 10.38
C CYS A 246 -1.21 2.83 9.07
N GLY A 247 -0.54 2.14 8.13
CA GLY A 247 -1.14 1.72 6.86
C GLY A 247 -1.16 2.76 5.72
N GLU A 248 -0.70 4.00 5.94
CA GLU A 248 -0.68 5.07 4.92
C GLU A 248 0.01 4.63 3.62
N CYS A 249 1.17 3.97 3.74
CA CYS A 249 1.95 3.54 2.59
C CYS A 249 1.29 2.40 1.80
N VAL A 250 0.53 1.53 2.48
CA VAL A 250 -0.20 0.40 1.87
C VAL A 250 -1.38 0.94 1.08
N SER A 251 -2.22 1.77 1.72
CA SER A 251 -3.43 2.33 1.08
C SER A 251 -3.10 3.29 -0.08
N ALA A 252 -2.00 4.04 0.02
CA ALA A 252 -1.56 4.96 -1.04
C ALA A 252 -0.79 4.28 -2.19
N CYS A 253 -0.43 2.99 -2.09
CA CYS A 253 0.35 2.32 -3.14
C CYS A 253 -0.53 2.02 -4.37
N PRO A 254 -0.28 2.64 -5.54
CA PRO A 254 -1.17 2.47 -6.70
C PRO A 254 -1.07 1.09 -7.34
N SER A 255 0.11 0.47 -7.32
CA SER A 255 0.34 -0.88 -7.84
C SER A 255 0.05 -1.99 -6.84
N GLY A 256 -0.07 -1.66 -5.55
CA GLY A 256 -0.15 -2.66 -4.48
C GLY A 256 1.17 -3.38 -4.19
N SER A 257 2.30 -2.74 -4.54
CA SER A 257 3.68 -3.17 -4.23
C SER A 257 3.96 -3.24 -2.73
N LEU A 258 3.27 -2.41 -1.93
CA LEU A 258 3.32 -2.47 -0.47
C LEU A 258 2.08 -3.19 0.07
N ASN A 259 2.28 -4.07 1.04
CA ASN A 259 1.20 -4.78 1.73
C ASN A 259 1.46 -4.82 3.24
N SER A 260 0.39 -4.99 4.03
CA SER A 260 0.51 -5.26 5.45
C SER A 260 0.85 -6.74 5.67
N GLY A 261 1.88 -7.00 6.47
CA GLY A 261 2.26 -8.35 6.92
C GLY A 261 1.24 -8.91 7.91
N ALA A 262 0.61 -8.06 8.72
CA ALA A 262 -0.44 -8.49 9.65
C ALA A 262 -1.78 -8.78 8.95
N PHE A 263 -2.03 -8.13 7.81
CA PHE A 263 -3.26 -8.25 7.04
C PHE A 263 -2.95 -8.23 5.54
N THR A 264 -2.54 -9.38 5.02
CA THR A 264 -2.27 -9.50 3.59
C THR A 264 -3.58 -9.41 2.78
N LYS A 265 -3.46 -9.20 1.46
CA LYS A 265 -4.64 -9.12 0.57
C LYS A 265 -5.41 -10.44 0.54
N ASP A 266 -4.68 -11.55 0.52
CA ASP A 266 -5.24 -12.90 0.57
C ASP A 266 -5.92 -13.16 1.92
N SER A 267 -5.29 -12.74 3.04
CA SER A 267 -5.92 -12.81 4.37
C SER A 267 -7.25 -12.06 4.41
N LEU A 268 -7.27 -10.81 3.93
CA LEU A 268 -8.47 -9.98 3.91
C LEU A 268 -9.56 -10.57 3.01
N TYR A 269 -9.19 -11.26 1.94
CA TYR A 269 -10.12 -12.01 1.10
C TYR A 269 -10.71 -13.22 1.81
N GLU A 270 -9.89 -14.06 2.44
CA GLU A 270 -10.37 -15.22 3.19
C GLU A 270 -11.30 -14.78 4.34
N ILE A 271 -10.94 -13.71 5.06
CA ILE A 271 -11.78 -13.11 6.09
C ILE A 271 -13.12 -12.62 5.51
N SER A 272 -13.13 -12.07 4.29
CA SER A 272 -14.37 -11.58 3.67
C SER A 272 -15.41 -12.68 3.42
N THR A 273 -15.02 -13.95 3.38
CA THR A 273 -15.94 -15.09 3.22
C THR A 273 -16.89 -15.26 4.40
N PHE A 274 -16.49 -14.82 5.60
CA PHE A 274 -17.31 -14.83 6.81
C PHE A 274 -18.39 -13.73 6.82
N TYR A 275 -18.30 -12.74 5.91
CA TYR A 275 -19.19 -11.58 5.88
C TYR A 275 -20.43 -11.77 4.99
N LYS A 276 -20.64 -12.96 4.43
CA LYS A 276 -21.85 -13.24 3.63
C LYS A 276 -23.11 -13.00 4.46
N ASN A 277 -24.01 -12.17 3.95
CA ASN A 277 -25.27 -11.77 4.61
C ASN A 277 -25.06 -11.09 5.98
N THR A 278 -23.91 -10.46 6.21
CA THR A 278 -23.69 -9.61 7.40
C THR A 278 -23.58 -8.15 6.97
N LYS A 279 -23.62 -7.24 7.94
CA LYS A 279 -23.39 -5.82 7.76
C LYS A 279 -22.01 -5.45 8.31
N PRO A 280 -20.99 -5.24 7.46
CA PRO A 280 -19.62 -5.03 7.95
C PRO A 280 -19.46 -3.71 8.69
N LEU A 281 -18.89 -3.77 9.90
CA LEU A 281 -18.37 -2.63 10.64
C LEU A 281 -16.84 -2.76 10.73
N ILE A 282 -16.09 -1.97 9.97
CA ILE A 282 -14.62 -1.98 10.01
C ILE A 282 -14.15 -0.96 11.03
N ILE A 283 -13.34 -1.38 12.00
CA ILE A 283 -12.80 -0.53 13.06
C ILE A 283 -11.28 -0.56 12.96
N SER A 284 -10.69 0.61 12.73
CA SER A 284 -9.24 0.78 12.67
C SER A 284 -8.62 0.81 14.06
N SER A 285 -7.42 0.27 14.23
CA SER A 285 -6.64 0.38 15.47
C SER A 285 -6.20 1.81 15.80
N LYS A 286 -6.45 2.77 14.90
CA LYS A 286 -6.35 4.20 15.21
C LYS A 286 -7.46 4.70 16.15
N SER A 287 -8.45 3.84 16.44
CA SER A 287 -9.49 4.06 17.43
C SER A 287 -9.46 2.95 18.48
N ASP A 288 -9.50 3.30 19.77
CA ASP A 288 -9.55 2.28 20.84
C ASP A 288 -10.96 1.71 20.95
N ILE A 289 -11.15 0.51 20.39
CA ILE A 289 -12.43 -0.22 20.36
C ILE A 289 -13.05 -0.43 21.75
N ARG A 290 -12.23 -0.49 22.81
CA ARG A 290 -12.71 -0.68 24.20
C ARG A 290 -13.45 0.54 24.74
N ASN A 291 -13.19 1.71 24.15
CA ASN A 291 -13.81 2.97 24.54
C ASN A 291 -15.06 3.29 23.71
N ILE A 292 -15.41 2.45 22.73
CA ILE A 292 -16.58 2.66 21.87
C ILE A 292 -17.82 2.04 22.54
N ASN A 293 -18.84 2.85 22.78
CA ASN A 293 -20.09 2.43 23.41
C ASN A 293 -21.32 2.78 22.57
N VAL A 294 -21.52 2.02 21.49
CA VAL A 294 -22.65 2.18 20.55
C VAL A 294 -23.31 0.83 20.31
N ASP A 295 -24.65 0.81 20.31
CA ASP A 295 -25.42 -0.39 19.99
C ASP A 295 -25.18 -0.87 18.56
N LEU A 296 -24.93 -2.16 18.37
CA LEU A 296 -24.84 -2.77 17.05
C LEU A 296 -26.21 -3.33 16.65
N ASN A 297 -26.75 -2.82 15.55
CA ASN A 297 -28.00 -3.33 14.96
C ASN A 297 -27.86 -4.80 14.54
N GLU A 298 -28.99 -5.50 14.41
CA GLU A 298 -28.99 -6.91 14.00
C GLU A 298 -28.23 -7.13 12.68
N GLY A 299 -27.41 -8.19 12.66
CA GLY A 299 -26.57 -8.58 11.53
C GLY A 299 -25.27 -7.79 11.37
N VAL A 300 -24.99 -6.78 12.21
CA VAL A 300 -23.71 -6.05 12.20
C VAL A 300 -22.59 -6.93 12.75
N LEU A 301 -21.53 -7.09 11.96
CA LEU A 301 -20.35 -7.88 12.34
C LEU A 301 -19.10 -6.99 12.29
N PRO A 302 -18.37 -6.81 13.42
CA PRO A 302 -17.18 -5.99 13.45
C PRO A 302 -15.94 -6.71 12.90
N LEU A 303 -15.10 -5.96 12.17
CA LEU A 303 -13.73 -6.34 11.82
C LEU A 303 -12.77 -5.32 12.42
N TYR A 304 -11.94 -5.75 13.38
CA TYR A 304 -10.84 -4.93 13.87
C TYR A 304 -9.57 -5.14 13.04
N ILE A 305 -9.00 -4.05 12.51
CA ILE A 305 -7.81 -4.03 11.65
C ILE A 305 -6.71 -3.15 12.23
N ILE A 306 -5.45 -3.44 11.89
CA ILE A 306 -4.29 -2.62 12.30
C ILE A 306 -4.02 -1.55 11.24
N GLY A 307 -4.17 -0.28 11.64
CA GLY A 307 -4.04 0.88 10.77
C GLY A 307 -5.13 0.95 9.69
N ASP A 308 -4.99 1.93 8.80
CA ASP A 308 -5.91 2.12 7.68
C ASP A 308 -5.30 1.64 6.38
N ILE A 309 -5.52 0.35 6.12
CA ILE A 309 -4.90 -0.41 5.01
C ILE A 309 -5.88 -0.72 3.87
N PHE A 310 -7.17 -0.42 4.03
CA PHE A 310 -8.18 -0.76 3.03
C PHE A 310 -8.02 0.12 1.80
N ASP A 311 -7.97 -0.52 0.64
CA ASP A 311 -7.96 0.14 -0.66
C ASP A 311 -9.21 -0.20 -1.47
N GLU A 312 -9.32 0.35 -2.67
CA GLU A 312 -10.51 0.19 -3.53
C GLU A 312 -10.83 -1.29 -3.81
N SER A 313 -9.80 -2.14 -3.94
CA SER A 313 -9.95 -3.57 -4.20
C SER A 313 -10.51 -4.31 -2.98
N VAL A 314 -10.03 -3.96 -1.78
CA VAL A 314 -10.49 -4.54 -0.52
C VAL A 314 -11.92 -4.07 -0.22
N PHE A 315 -12.22 -2.78 -0.42
CA PHE A 315 -13.58 -2.27 -0.25
C PHE A 315 -14.58 -2.97 -1.16
N LEU A 316 -14.28 -3.08 -2.47
CA LEU A 316 -15.14 -3.83 -3.38
C LEU A 316 -15.26 -5.31 -2.98
N THR A 317 -14.20 -5.91 -2.41
CA THR A 317 -14.26 -7.27 -1.87
C THR A 317 -15.33 -7.38 -0.78
N TYR A 318 -15.27 -6.55 0.26
CA TYR A 318 -16.22 -6.63 1.38
C TYR A 318 -17.64 -6.22 0.99
N LEU A 319 -17.81 -5.21 0.14
CA LEU A 319 -19.13 -4.78 -0.36
C LEU A 319 -19.81 -5.89 -1.17
N GLN A 320 -19.05 -6.57 -2.04
CA GLN A 320 -19.59 -7.64 -2.89
C GLN A 320 -19.73 -8.97 -2.14
N MET A 321 -18.92 -9.24 -1.13
CA MET A 321 -19.04 -10.47 -0.33
C MET A 321 -20.20 -10.40 0.65
N SER A 322 -20.42 -9.24 1.27
CA SER A 322 -21.51 -9.01 2.21
C SER A 322 -22.83 -8.64 1.54
N SER A 323 -22.77 -8.05 0.34
CA SER A 323 -23.91 -7.35 -0.28
C SER A 323 -24.48 -6.25 0.62
N SER A 324 -23.68 -5.67 1.51
CA SER A 324 -24.09 -4.62 2.43
C SER A 324 -23.20 -3.40 2.26
N GLN A 325 -23.75 -2.22 2.58
CA GLN A 325 -22.94 -1.05 2.87
C GLN A 325 -21.97 -1.35 4.00
N ILE A 326 -20.82 -0.67 4.00
CA ILE A 326 -19.80 -0.77 5.04
C ILE A 326 -19.88 0.48 5.93
N VAL A 327 -19.76 0.29 7.24
CA VAL A 327 -19.42 1.39 8.15
C VAL A 327 -17.93 1.27 8.49
N TYR A 328 -17.16 2.33 8.26
CA TYR A 328 -15.71 2.37 8.50
C TYR A 328 -15.40 3.42 9.56
N PHE A 329 -14.94 2.99 10.73
CA PHE A 329 -14.66 3.82 11.89
C PHE A 329 -13.15 4.00 12.08
N SER A 330 -12.68 5.26 11.96
CA SER A 330 -11.28 5.64 12.23
C SER A 330 -11.20 7.11 12.64
N ASN A 331 -10.53 7.38 13.76
CA ASN A 331 -10.36 8.74 14.29
C ASN A 331 -9.32 9.56 13.50
N ASP A 332 -8.47 8.89 12.71
CA ASP A 332 -7.41 9.52 11.92
C ASP A 332 -7.25 8.77 10.60
N ILE A 333 -8.20 8.92 9.68
CA ILE A 333 -8.23 8.15 8.43
C ILE A 333 -7.01 8.39 7.53
N SER A 334 -6.42 7.31 7.00
CA SER A 334 -5.33 7.44 6.03
C SER A 334 -5.76 8.08 4.71
N LYS A 335 -4.84 8.82 4.08
CA LYS A 335 -5.13 9.58 2.85
C LYS A 335 -5.56 8.66 1.69
N GLY A 336 -4.87 7.53 1.54
CA GLY A 336 -5.20 6.53 0.52
C GLY A 336 -6.56 5.85 0.76
N THR A 337 -6.85 5.46 2.01
CA THR A 337 -8.14 4.86 2.35
C THR A 337 -9.28 5.86 2.14
N LYS A 338 -9.09 7.13 2.52
CA LYS A 338 -10.07 8.21 2.29
C LYS A 338 -10.38 8.40 0.80
N ASP A 339 -9.37 8.46 -0.06
CA ASP A 339 -9.56 8.54 -1.51
C ASP A 339 -10.25 7.28 -2.06
N SER A 340 -9.91 6.10 -1.55
CA SER A 340 -10.54 4.83 -1.93
C SER A 340 -12.03 4.82 -1.62
N ILE A 341 -12.40 5.24 -0.40
CA ILE A 341 -13.80 5.37 0.04
C ILE A 341 -14.56 6.30 -0.90
N ARG A 342 -14.00 7.47 -1.22
CA ARG A 342 -14.63 8.43 -2.13
C ARG A 342 -14.85 7.82 -3.53
N ILE A 343 -13.82 7.20 -4.11
CA ILE A 343 -13.90 6.58 -5.44
C ILE A 343 -14.97 5.48 -5.46
N VAL A 344 -14.97 4.59 -4.46
CA VAL A 344 -15.95 3.49 -4.37
C VAL A 344 -17.37 4.02 -4.15
N ASN A 345 -17.54 5.07 -3.34
CA ASN A 345 -18.81 5.75 -3.16
C ASN A 345 -19.32 6.38 -4.46
N ASP A 346 -18.47 7.06 -5.24
CA ASP A 346 -18.84 7.62 -6.54
C ASP A 346 -19.30 6.53 -7.52
N ILE A 347 -18.63 5.37 -7.52
CA ILE A 347 -19.00 4.19 -8.32
C ILE A 347 -20.38 3.66 -7.90
N TYR A 348 -20.60 3.45 -6.59
CA TYR A 348 -21.86 2.90 -6.08
C TYR A 348 -23.02 3.87 -6.21
N MET A 349 -22.80 5.17 -6.05
CA MET A 349 -23.82 6.19 -6.31
C MET A 349 -24.28 6.15 -7.78
N LYS A 350 -23.36 5.94 -8.73
CA LYS A 350 -23.70 5.80 -10.15
C LYS A 350 -24.44 4.50 -10.47
N LYS A 351 -24.06 3.39 -9.85
CA LYS A 351 -24.65 2.06 -10.14
C LYS A 351 -25.97 1.82 -9.41
N TYR A 352 -26.02 2.15 -8.13
CA TYR A 352 -27.10 1.77 -7.21
C TYR A 352 -27.86 2.97 -6.65
N GLY A 353 -27.38 4.21 -6.85
CA GLY A 353 -27.98 5.41 -6.23
C GLY A 353 -27.79 5.47 -4.71
N LYS A 354 -26.83 4.70 -4.17
CA LYS A 354 -26.58 4.56 -2.73
C LYS A 354 -25.11 4.74 -2.42
N LEU A 355 -24.82 5.26 -1.23
CA LEU A 355 -23.47 5.27 -0.68
C LEU A 355 -23.02 3.81 -0.46
N ALA A 356 -21.76 3.49 -0.72
CA ALA A 356 -21.20 2.18 -0.41
C ALA A 356 -20.70 2.10 1.03
N ILE A 357 -20.01 3.16 1.47
CA ILE A 357 -19.21 3.18 2.69
C ILE A 357 -19.49 4.48 3.45
N TYR A 358 -19.92 4.34 4.71
CA TYR A 358 -19.98 5.44 5.67
C TYR A 358 -18.64 5.54 6.39
N LEU A 359 -17.87 6.60 6.12
CA LEU A 359 -16.68 6.94 6.89
C LEU A 359 -17.10 7.80 8.09
N VAL A 360 -16.74 7.38 9.29
CA VAL A 360 -17.14 8.00 10.55
C VAL A 360 -15.97 8.06 11.53
N SER A 361 -15.95 9.08 12.38
CA SER A 361 -14.81 9.37 13.27
C SER A 361 -15.16 9.59 14.74
N ASP A 362 -16.46 9.63 15.06
CA ASP A 362 -16.96 9.71 16.43
C ASP A 362 -18.19 8.82 16.65
N GLU A 363 -18.51 8.57 17.92
CA GLU A 363 -19.58 7.63 18.30
C GLU A 363 -20.97 8.03 17.79
N LYS A 364 -21.24 9.35 17.69
CA LYS A 364 -22.54 9.83 17.22
C LYS A 364 -22.67 9.57 15.72
N GLU A 365 -21.63 9.87 14.94
CA GLU A 365 -21.58 9.54 13.53
C GLU A 365 -21.69 8.02 13.31
N LEU A 366 -21.02 7.22 14.14
CA LEU A 366 -21.08 5.77 14.10
C LEU A 366 -22.50 5.25 14.33
N GLU A 367 -23.19 5.72 15.37
CA GLU A 367 -24.57 5.35 15.66
C GLU A 367 -25.51 5.71 14.49
N GLU A 368 -25.39 6.92 13.93
CA GLU A 368 -26.17 7.34 12.77
C GLU A 368 -25.91 6.48 11.53
N ALA A 369 -24.66 6.10 11.28
CA ALA A 369 -24.27 5.27 10.15
C ALA A 369 -24.79 3.82 10.30
N LEU A 370 -24.67 3.22 11.48
CA LEU A 370 -25.18 1.88 11.77
C LEU A 370 -26.71 1.79 11.61
N ASN A 371 -27.43 2.88 11.90
CA ASN A 371 -28.87 2.96 11.69
C ASN A 371 -29.28 3.11 10.22
N LYS A 372 -28.41 3.66 9.37
CA LYS A 372 -28.65 3.82 7.93
C LYS A 372 -28.18 2.61 7.11
N GLN A 373 -27.27 1.80 7.66
CA GLN A 373 -26.64 0.69 6.97
C GLN A 373 -27.65 -0.37 6.50
N GLU A 374 -27.65 -0.61 5.19
CA GLU A 374 -28.56 -1.54 4.52
C GLU A 374 -27.84 -2.48 3.53
N PHE A 375 -28.53 -3.55 3.16
CA PHE A 375 -28.12 -4.43 2.08
C PHE A 375 -28.34 -3.76 0.72
N ILE A 376 -27.43 -4.02 -0.22
CA ILE A 376 -27.45 -3.57 -1.60
C ILE A 376 -27.75 -4.78 -2.47
N GLU A 377 -28.99 -4.84 -2.97
CA GLU A 377 -29.44 -5.91 -3.85
C GLU A 377 -28.55 -6.03 -5.10
N ASN A 378 -28.33 -7.26 -5.56
CA ASN A 378 -27.52 -7.57 -6.74
C ASN A 378 -26.05 -7.11 -6.67
N SER A 379 -25.54 -6.77 -5.47
CA SER A 379 -24.12 -6.45 -5.27
C SER A 379 -23.24 -7.69 -5.10
N TYR A 380 -23.83 -8.86 -4.82
CA TYR A 380 -23.06 -10.07 -4.52
C TYR A 380 -22.15 -10.49 -5.68
N TYR A 381 -20.85 -10.65 -5.39
CA TYR A 381 -19.89 -11.26 -6.31
C TYR A 381 -18.69 -11.85 -5.59
N ASN A 382 -18.38 -13.10 -5.94
CA ASN A 382 -17.21 -13.80 -5.46
C ASN A 382 -16.47 -14.50 -6.61
N PHE A 383 -15.15 -14.49 -6.53
CA PHE A 383 -14.24 -15.27 -7.36
C PHE A 383 -12.95 -15.46 -6.56
N ASN A 384 -12.21 -16.54 -6.84
CA ASN A 384 -10.92 -16.74 -6.20
C ASN A 384 -9.93 -15.68 -6.68
N GLN A 385 -9.51 -14.81 -5.76
CA GLN A 385 -8.59 -13.71 -6.04
C GLN A 385 -7.19 -13.90 -5.43
N ASN A 386 -6.93 -15.06 -4.82
CA ASN A 386 -5.67 -15.32 -4.14
C ASN A 386 -4.48 -15.22 -5.11
N GLY A 387 -3.44 -14.52 -4.69
CA GLY A 387 -2.23 -14.29 -5.49
C GLY A 387 -2.37 -13.27 -6.62
N MET A 388 -3.54 -12.65 -6.81
CA MET A 388 -3.72 -11.60 -7.81
C MET A 388 -3.19 -10.24 -7.31
N ARG A 389 -2.79 -9.40 -8.26
CA ARG A 389 -2.35 -8.02 -7.97
C ARG A 389 -3.54 -7.11 -7.68
N LYS A 390 -3.30 -6.04 -6.92
CA LYS A 390 -4.32 -5.05 -6.52
C LYS A 390 -5.20 -4.59 -7.70
N ARG A 391 -4.57 -4.20 -8.82
CA ARG A 391 -5.28 -3.69 -10.01
C ARG A 391 -6.08 -4.76 -10.74
N GLU A 392 -5.63 -6.01 -10.73
CA GLU A 392 -6.37 -7.13 -11.33
C GLU A 392 -7.63 -7.45 -10.52
N ILE A 393 -7.50 -7.48 -9.20
CA ILE A 393 -8.64 -7.69 -8.28
C ILE A 393 -9.66 -6.57 -8.48
N PHE A 394 -9.22 -5.32 -8.40
CA PHE A 394 -10.10 -4.17 -8.58
C PHE A 394 -10.77 -4.19 -9.97
N SER A 395 -9.99 -4.46 -11.02
CA SER A 395 -10.50 -4.54 -12.40
C SER A 395 -11.60 -5.58 -12.53
N GLN A 396 -11.39 -6.82 -12.07
CA GLN A 396 -12.41 -7.88 -12.20
C GLN A 396 -13.67 -7.58 -11.36
N ARG A 397 -13.50 -7.06 -10.14
CA ARG A 397 -14.64 -6.68 -9.28
C ARG A 397 -15.44 -5.55 -9.86
N LEU A 398 -14.77 -4.54 -10.38
CA LEU A 398 -15.41 -3.39 -11.00
C LEU A 398 -16.06 -3.76 -12.34
N GLN A 399 -15.41 -4.61 -13.15
CA GLN A 399 -15.99 -5.16 -14.38
C GLN A 399 -17.33 -5.85 -14.10
N LYS A 400 -17.41 -6.65 -13.03
CA LYS A 400 -18.67 -7.29 -12.65
C LYS A 400 -19.75 -6.28 -12.27
N LEU A 401 -19.38 -5.23 -11.53
CA LEU A 401 -20.30 -4.17 -11.09
C LEU A 401 -20.83 -3.36 -12.28
N VAL A 402 -19.95 -2.96 -13.21
CA VAL A 402 -20.30 -2.24 -14.43
C VAL A 402 -21.12 -3.14 -15.37
N ALA A 403 -20.73 -4.40 -15.51
CA ALA A 403 -21.34 -5.37 -16.42
C ALA A 403 -21.42 -4.84 -17.87
N ASN A 404 -22.62 -4.59 -18.38
CA ASN A 404 -22.86 -4.06 -19.73
C ASN A 404 -23.28 -2.58 -19.73
N ASP A 405 -23.31 -1.94 -18.57
CA ASP A 405 -23.74 -0.55 -18.43
C ASP A 405 -22.61 0.41 -18.78
N ASP A 406 -22.96 1.63 -19.18
CA ASP A 406 -22.05 2.77 -19.21
C ASP A 406 -22.47 3.75 -18.10
N LEU A 407 -21.70 3.76 -17.01
CA LEU A 407 -21.95 4.62 -15.84
C LEU A 407 -21.19 5.95 -15.94
N GLY A 408 -20.56 6.20 -17.09
CA GLY A 408 -19.73 7.36 -17.37
C GLY A 408 -18.40 7.33 -16.64
N LEU A 409 -18.01 8.48 -16.09
CA LEU A 409 -16.66 8.69 -15.54
C LEU A 409 -16.69 9.02 -14.05
N VAL A 410 -15.73 8.48 -13.31
CA VAL A 410 -15.39 8.85 -11.93
C VAL A 410 -14.04 9.54 -11.93
N LYS A 411 -13.95 10.67 -11.22
CA LYS A 411 -12.69 11.39 -11.03
C LYS A 411 -11.93 10.80 -9.86
N THR A 412 -10.63 10.55 -10.04
CA THR A 412 -9.79 10.00 -8.96
C THR A 412 -9.06 11.11 -8.20
N GLY A 413 -8.45 10.76 -7.06
CA GLY A 413 -8.04 11.72 -6.03
C GLY A 413 -6.56 12.07 -6.09
N GLU A 414 -6.09 12.81 -5.09
CA GLU A 414 -4.68 13.26 -5.00
C GLU A 414 -3.70 12.13 -4.66
N ASN A 415 -4.19 11.04 -4.05
CA ASN A 415 -3.33 9.94 -3.57
C ASN A 415 -3.52 8.66 -4.39
N ILE A 416 -4.63 8.54 -5.10
CA ILE A 416 -4.97 7.37 -5.89
C ILE A 416 -5.34 7.83 -7.29
N HIS A 417 -4.51 7.42 -8.24
CA HIS A 417 -4.63 7.81 -9.63
C HIS A 417 -5.07 6.64 -10.50
N TYR A 418 -6.03 6.92 -11.38
CA TYR A 418 -6.37 6.13 -12.56
C TYR A 418 -6.23 7.06 -13.75
N GLY A 419 -6.03 6.51 -14.93
CA GLY A 419 -5.85 7.35 -16.10
C GLY A 419 -5.86 6.56 -17.40
N ARG A 420 -5.91 7.32 -18.48
CA ARG A 420 -5.92 6.78 -19.84
C ARG A 420 -4.61 7.11 -20.53
N VAL A 421 -3.97 6.08 -21.08
CA VAL A 421 -2.86 6.25 -22.01
C VAL A 421 -3.45 6.60 -23.37
N LEU A 422 -2.99 7.71 -23.95
CA LEU A 422 -3.35 8.16 -25.28
C LEU A 422 -2.12 8.08 -26.17
N VAL A 423 -2.29 7.50 -27.36
CA VAL A 423 -1.22 7.38 -28.35
C VAL A 423 -1.66 8.03 -29.66
N ASN A 424 -0.82 8.90 -30.20
CA ASN A 424 -0.92 9.36 -31.56
C ASN A 424 -0.35 8.28 -32.49
N ASP A 425 -1.24 7.49 -33.10
CA ASP A 425 -0.87 6.40 -34.01
C ASP A 425 0.07 6.87 -35.13
N SER A 426 -0.11 8.09 -35.65
CA SER A 426 0.71 8.61 -36.75
C SER A 426 2.18 8.81 -36.37
N ASN A 427 2.46 9.09 -35.09
CA ASN A 427 3.82 9.28 -34.59
C ASN A 427 4.41 8.01 -33.99
N CYS A 428 3.57 7.00 -33.69
CA CYS A 428 4.03 5.78 -33.05
C CYS A 428 4.78 4.87 -34.03
N THR A 429 6.08 4.70 -33.79
CA THR A 429 6.94 3.80 -34.58
C THR A 429 6.91 2.34 -34.13
N LEU A 430 6.11 2.03 -33.10
CA LEU A 430 6.05 0.71 -32.44
C LEU A 430 7.42 0.20 -31.97
N CYS A 431 8.23 1.08 -31.38
CA CYS A 431 9.52 0.70 -30.78
C CYS A 431 9.37 -0.13 -29.49
N LEU A 432 8.15 -0.20 -28.93
CA LEU A 432 7.77 -0.95 -27.73
C LEU A 432 8.48 -0.55 -26.43
N SER A 433 9.16 0.61 -26.38
CA SER A 433 9.75 1.14 -25.15
C SER A 433 8.72 1.26 -24.03
N CYS A 434 7.49 1.68 -24.36
CA CYS A 434 6.39 1.80 -23.40
C CYS A 434 5.94 0.44 -22.82
N VAL A 435 6.01 -0.65 -23.61
CA VAL A 435 5.73 -2.00 -23.16
C VAL A 435 6.80 -2.45 -22.16
N GLY A 436 8.09 -2.28 -22.51
CA GLY A 436 9.19 -2.60 -21.60
C GLY A 436 9.22 -1.75 -20.32
N ALA A 437 8.63 -0.54 -20.34
CA ALA A 437 8.50 0.32 -19.18
C ALA A 437 7.33 -0.08 -18.25
N CYS A 438 6.30 -0.73 -18.77
CA CYS A 438 5.11 -1.11 -18.00
C CYS A 438 5.38 -2.36 -17.16
N ASN A 439 5.47 -2.22 -15.84
CA ASN A 439 5.70 -3.35 -14.92
C ASN A 439 4.41 -3.81 -14.21
N VAL A 440 3.26 -3.41 -14.75
CA VAL A 440 1.93 -3.86 -14.29
C VAL A 440 1.15 -4.50 -15.43
N ASP A 441 1.83 -4.82 -16.54
CA ASP A 441 1.29 -5.53 -17.69
C ASP A 441 0.03 -4.88 -18.32
N ALA A 442 -0.11 -3.56 -18.14
CA ALA A 442 -1.20 -2.81 -18.74
C ALA A 442 -0.97 -2.57 -20.24
N LEU A 443 0.28 -2.37 -20.67
CA LEU A 443 0.69 -2.18 -22.06
C LEU A 443 1.40 -3.42 -22.58
N PHE A 444 1.03 -3.88 -23.77
CA PHE A 444 1.63 -5.06 -24.39
C PHE A 444 1.60 -4.94 -25.92
N ALA A 445 2.43 -5.74 -26.57
CA ALA A 445 2.49 -5.83 -28.03
C ALA A 445 1.76 -7.09 -28.51
N ASN A 446 1.10 -7.01 -29.66
CA ASN A 446 0.57 -8.17 -30.36
C ASN A 446 1.37 -8.37 -31.65
N GLU A 447 2.11 -9.49 -31.71
CA GLU A 447 2.97 -9.82 -32.85
C GLU A 447 2.19 -10.26 -34.09
N ALA A 448 0.97 -10.78 -33.93
CA ALA A 448 0.20 -11.32 -35.05
C ALA A 448 -0.32 -10.20 -35.97
N ASP A 449 -0.61 -9.03 -35.43
CA ASP A 449 -1.13 -7.88 -36.17
C ASP A 449 -0.30 -6.60 -36.01
N PHE A 450 0.88 -6.69 -35.38
CA PHE A 450 1.81 -5.59 -35.15
C PHE A 450 1.14 -4.37 -34.51
N SER A 451 0.45 -4.60 -33.39
CA SER A 451 -0.23 -3.54 -32.65
C SER A 451 0.32 -3.34 -31.24
N LEU A 452 0.35 -2.08 -30.80
CA LEU A 452 0.47 -1.69 -29.41
C LEU A 452 -0.92 -1.69 -28.80
N ARG A 453 -1.09 -2.40 -27.69
CA ARG A 453 -2.38 -2.58 -27.00
C ARG A 453 -2.30 -2.20 -25.54
N ILE A 454 -3.46 -1.88 -24.97
CA ILE A 454 -3.61 -1.58 -23.55
C ILE A 454 -4.85 -2.25 -22.96
N ASN A 455 -4.73 -2.71 -21.71
CA ASN A 455 -5.85 -2.89 -20.80
C ASN A 455 -5.85 -1.73 -19.77
N PRO A 456 -6.71 -0.71 -19.93
CA PRO A 456 -6.63 0.50 -19.11
C PRO A 456 -7.01 0.24 -17.65
N SER A 457 -7.79 -0.81 -17.36
CA SER A 457 -8.13 -1.20 -16.00
C SER A 457 -6.93 -1.66 -15.14
N LEU A 458 -5.82 -2.06 -15.76
CA LEU A 458 -4.58 -2.46 -15.07
C LEU A 458 -3.58 -1.31 -14.92
N CYS A 459 -3.80 -0.20 -15.63
CA CYS A 459 -2.91 0.94 -15.62
C CYS A 459 -2.89 1.61 -14.24
N THR A 460 -1.69 1.92 -13.75
CA THR A 460 -1.46 2.66 -12.50
C THR A 460 -1.32 4.17 -12.71
N ALA A 461 -1.46 4.63 -13.96
CA ALA A 461 -1.28 6.03 -14.36
C ALA A 461 0.08 6.63 -13.94
N CYS A 462 1.15 5.81 -13.88
CA CYS A 462 2.43 6.25 -13.33
C CYS A 462 3.20 7.25 -14.22
N GLY A 463 2.91 7.36 -15.52
CA GLY A 463 3.62 8.30 -16.40
C GLY A 463 4.93 7.78 -16.98
N TYR A 464 5.44 6.64 -16.53
CA TYR A 464 6.76 6.19 -17.01
C TYR A 464 6.77 5.85 -18.51
N CYS A 465 5.68 5.34 -19.07
CA CYS A 465 5.56 5.08 -20.51
C CYS A 465 5.63 6.35 -21.37
N GLU A 466 5.23 7.50 -20.83
CA GLU A 466 5.37 8.82 -21.47
C GLU A 466 6.83 9.27 -21.42
N ALA A 467 7.49 9.15 -20.26
CA ALA A 467 8.90 9.52 -20.10
C ALA A 467 9.86 8.71 -20.99
N VAL A 468 9.57 7.44 -21.27
CA VAL A 468 10.44 6.59 -22.11
C VAL A 468 10.11 6.63 -23.60
N CYS A 469 9.06 7.34 -24.02
CA CYS A 469 8.66 7.39 -25.42
C CYS A 469 9.69 8.21 -26.22
N PRO A 470 10.37 7.61 -27.24
CA PRO A 470 11.37 8.34 -28.02
C PRO A 470 10.75 9.19 -29.15
N GLU A 471 9.42 9.15 -29.28
CA GLU A 471 8.67 9.81 -30.33
C GLU A 471 8.00 11.09 -29.80
N ASN A 472 8.22 12.21 -30.47
CA ASN A 472 7.63 13.50 -30.07
C ASN A 472 6.11 13.47 -30.21
N ASP A 473 5.40 14.04 -29.23
CA ASP A 473 3.93 14.16 -29.21
C ASP A 473 3.22 12.83 -29.51
N CYS A 474 3.82 11.72 -29.10
CA CYS A 474 3.34 10.39 -29.43
C CYS A 474 2.49 9.76 -28.33
N LEU A 475 2.88 9.87 -27.06
CA LEU A 475 2.22 9.19 -25.96
C LEU A 475 2.03 10.18 -24.80
N THR A 476 0.81 10.23 -24.26
CA THR A 476 0.46 11.07 -23.11
C THR A 476 -0.42 10.29 -22.14
N ILE A 477 -0.36 10.62 -20.84
CA ILE A 477 -1.31 10.09 -19.86
C ILE A 477 -2.32 11.16 -19.45
N LYS A 478 -3.60 10.87 -19.69
CA LYS A 478 -4.70 11.63 -19.12
C LYS A 478 -4.99 11.12 -17.72
N GLN A 479 -4.56 11.87 -16.71
CA GLN A 479 -4.70 11.49 -15.30
C GLN A 479 -6.10 11.75 -14.74
N ASP A 480 -6.37 11.09 -13.63
CA ASP A 480 -7.53 11.17 -12.76
C ASP A 480 -8.89 10.86 -13.39
N GLU A 481 -8.89 9.87 -14.27
CA GLU A 481 -10.08 9.40 -14.97
C GLU A 481 -10.22 7.88 -14.87
N LEU A 482 -11.29 7.44 -14.19
CA LEU A 482 -11.75 6.07 -14.17
C LEU A 482 -13.07 5.98 -14.95
N GLU A 483 -13.02 5.38 -16.13
CA GLU A 483 -14.22 5.11 -16.92
C GLU A 483 -14.92 3.86 -16.43
N LEU A 484 -16.25 3.93 -16.36
CA LEU A 484 -17.12 2.85 -15.94
C LEU A 484 -17.94 2.34 -17.13
N SER A 485 -17.24 1.95 -18.19
CA SER A 485 -17.82 1.37 -19.39
C SER A 485 -17.25 -0.03 -19.65
N PRO A 486 -17.93 -0.91 -20.40
CA PRO A 486 -17.46 -2.28 -20.60
C PRO A 486 -16.13 -2.36 -21.37
N ASN A 487 -15.80 -1.31 -22.13
CA ASN A 487 -14.55 -1.24 -22.91
C ASN A 487 -13.33 -0.94 -22.04
N TRP A 488 -13.50 -0.34 -20.86
CA TRP A 488 -12.41 -0.06 -19.93
C TRP A 488 -11.70 -1.34 -19.42
N PHE A 489 -12.42 -2.45 -19.39
CA PHE A 489 -11.91 -3.74 -18.92
C PHE A 489 -11.44 -4.65 -20.06
N LYS A 490 -11.38 -4.12 -21.29
CA LYS A 490 -10.99 -4.86 -22.48
C LYS A 490 -9.70 -4.31 -23.05
N GLU A 491 -9.02 -5.19 -23.76
CA GLU A 491 -7.87 -4.81 -24.57
C GLU A 491 -8.31 -3.89 -25.70
N THR A 492 -7.58 -2.80 -25.89
CA THR A 492 -7.81 -1.84 -26.98
C THR A 492 -6.50 -1.57 -27.72
N ILE A 493 -6.61 -1.36 -29.03
CA ILE A 493 -5.47 -1.02 -29.89
C ILE A 493 -5.21 0.48 -29.73
N LEU A 494 -3.97 0.83 -29.36
CA LEU A 494 -3.49 2.21 -29.25
C LEU A 494 -2.78 2.68 -30.52
N ALA A 495 -2.00 1.80 -31.15
CA ALA A 495 -1.34 2.06 -32.41
C ALA A 495 -1.12 0.76 -33.17
N GLN A 496 -1.06 0.85 -34.49
CA GLN A 496 -0.80 -0.28 -35.38
C GLN A 496 0.04 0.19 -36.57
N ASP A 497 0.87 -0.72 -37.08
CA ASP A 497 1.61 -0.49 -38.32
C ASP A 497 1.74 -1.78 -39.11
N LYS A 498 2.18 -1.66 -40.36
CA LYS A 498 2.53 -2.80 -41.22
C LYS A 498 4.03 -2.99 -41.24
N LEU A 499 4.47 -4.22 -41.48
CA LEU A 499 5.87 -4.48 -41.72
C LEU A 499 6.33 -3.98 -43.08
N PHE A 500 7.54 -3.43 -43.10
CA PHE A 500 8.27 -3.02 -44.28
C PHE A 500 9.03 -4.21 -44.87
N ALA A 501 8.74 -4.52 -46.14
CA ALA A 501 9.43 -5.56 -46.89
C ALA A 501 10.75 -5.02 -47.48
N CYS A 502 11.84 -5.75 -47.25
CA CYS A 502 13.17 -5.42 -47.78
C CYS A 502 13.14 -5.24 -49.30
N VAL A 503 13.67 -4.11 -49.80
CA VAL A 503 13.67 -3.78 -51.25
C VAL A 503 14.57 -4.68 -52.11
N GLU A 504 15.37 -5.55 -51.48
CA GLU A 504 16.26 -6.51 -52.17
C GLU A 504 15.74 -7.95 -52.16
N CYS A 505 15.08 -8.38 -51.08
CA CYS A 505 14.68 -9.79 -50.91
C CYS A 505 13.22 -10.01 -50.51
N GLY A 506 12.45 -8.95 -50.27
CA GLY A 506 11.05 -9.02 -49.85
C GLY A 506 10.81 -9.45 -48.41
N LYS A 507 11.85 -9.80 -47.64
CA LYS A 507 11.72 -10.17 -46.22
C LYS A 507 11.25 -8.97 -45.39
N GLU A 508 10.16 -9.15 -44.65
CA GLU A 508 9.68 -8.20 -43.66
C GLU A 508 10.62 -8.17 -42.44
N PHE A 509 10.96 -6.97 -41.94
CA PHE A 509 11.99 -6.87 -40.89
C PHE A 509 11.84 -5.72 -39.89
N ALA A 510 10.98 -4.74 -40.14
CA ALA A 510 10.72 -3.60 -39.26
C ALA A 510 9.36 -2.98 -39.61
N THR A 511 8.85 -2.10 -38.76
CA THR A 511 7.63 -1.34 -39.01
C THR A 511 7.86 -0.25 -40.06
N THR A 512 6.84 0.03 -40.86
CA THR A 512 6.92 0.99 -41.98
C THR A 512 7.27 2.38 -41.47
N LYS A 513 6.58 2.86 -40.43
CA LYS A 513 6.83 4.16 -39.80
C LYS A 513 8.27 4.29 -39.27
N ALA A 514 8.85 3.22 -38.73
CA ALA A 514 10.24 3.23 -38.27
C ALA A 514 11.23 3.37 -39.43
N ILE A 515 11.03 2.62 -40.53
CA ILE A 515 11.88 2.72 -41.71
C ILE A 515 11.77 4.10 -42.37
N GLU A 516 10.56 4.62 -42.52
CA GLU A 516 10.31 5.95 -43.10
C GLU A 516 10.98 7.04 -42.26
N LYS A 517 10.86 6.99 -40.92
CA LYS A 517 11.53 7.95 -40.04
C LYS A 517 13.05 7.90 -40.19
N ILE A 518 13.66 6.71 -40.12
CA ILE A 518 15.10 6.55 -40.27
C ILE A 518 15.55 7.04 -41.64
N ALA A 519 14.79 6.74 -42.70
CA ALA A 519 15.08 7.19 -44.05
C ALA A 519 15.02 8.71 -44.17
N LEU A 520 13.97 9.35 -43.66
CA LEU A 520 13.84 10.82 -43.66
C LEU A 520 15.04 11.51 -43.00
N MET A 521 15.55 10.96 -41.90
CA MET A 521 16.71 11.52 -41.19
C MET A 521 18.04 11.25 -41.90
N MET A 522 18.25 10.02 -42.38
CA MET A 522 19.57 9.55 -42.82
C MET A 522 19.79 9.65 -44.33
N GLU A 523 18.74 9.61 -45.15
CA GLU A 523 18.84 9.62 -46.60
C GLU A 523 19.54 10.87 -47.17
N PRO A 524 19.31 12.10 -46.66
CA PRO A 524 20.06 13.28 -47.10
C PRO A 524 21.57 13.15 -46.91
N ILE A 525 21.99 12.52 -45.82
CA ILE A 525 23.40 12.28 -45.50
C ILE A 525 23.94 11.14 -46.36
N PHE A 526 23.19 10.04 -46.48
CA PHE A 526 23.67 8.83 -47.12
C PHE A 526 23.78 8.98 -48.65
N LYS A 527 22.90 9.78 -49.27
CA LYS A 527 22.97 10.12 -50.70
C LYS A 527 24.27 10.82 -51.08
N THR A 528 24.84 11.65 -50.19
CA THR A 528 26.12 12.32 -50.48
C THR A 528 27.31 11.37 -50.41
N GLN A 529 27.17 10.23 -49.71
CA GLN A 529 28.23 9.24 -49.52
C GLN A 529 28.21 8.18 -50.62
N SER A 530 27.07 7.52 -50.86
CA SER A 530 26.88 6.66 -52.04
C SER A 530 25.42 6.23 -52.28
N PRO A 531 25.06 5.88 -53.54
CA PRO A 531 23.75 5.33 -53.87
C PRO A 531 23.41 4.05 -53.13
N ALA A 532 24.36 3.12 -52.99
CA ALA A 532 24.12 1.89 -52.25
C ALA A 532 23.84 2.20 -50.77
N LYS A 533 24.53 3.18 -50.18
CA LYS A 533 24.36 3.52 -48.75
C LYS A 533 22.98 4.08 -48.49
N ALA A 534 22.47 4.96 -49.36
CA ALA A 534 21.09 5.44 -49.29
C ALA A 534 20.08 4.28 -49.42
N ARG A 535 20.28 3.37 -50.38
CA ARG A 535 19.42 2.18 -50.57
C ARG A 535 19.43 1.25 -49.35
N SER A 536 20.54 1.22 -48.60
CA SER A 536 20.73 0.39 -47.41
C SER A 536 19.79 0.67 -46.25
N LEU A 537 19.15 1.84 -46.24
CA LEU A 537 18.13 2.24 -45.25
C LEU A 537 16.86 1.38 -45.37
N TYR A 538 16.60 0.84 -46.56
CA TYR A 538 15.40 0.08 -46.89
C TYR A 538 15.65 -1.44 -46.99
N CYS A 539 16.82 -1.90 -46.52
CA CYS A 539 17.26 -3.29 -46.60
C CYS A 539 17.30 -3.96 -45.23
N CYS A 540 16.94 -5.24 -45.17
CA CYS A 540 17.11 -6.06 -43.97
C CYS A 540 18.59 -6.25 -43.59
N GLY A 541 18.85 -6.75 -42.39
CA GLY A 541 20.20 -6.98 -41.85
C GLY A 541 21.10 -7.84 -42.74
N ASP A 542 20.53 -8.76 -43.54
CA ASP A 542 21.29 -9.65 -44.43
C ASP A 542 21.62 -9.00 -45.79
N CYS A 543 20.72 -8.15 -46.31
CA CYS A 543 20.90 -7.51 -47.62
C CYS A 543 21.74 -6.23 -47.52
N LYS A 544 21.70 -5.56 -46.38
CA LYS A 544 22.45 -4.32 -46.13
C LYS A 544 23.96 -4.46 -46.37
N PRO A 545 24.68 -5.46 -45.84
CA PRO A 545 26.11 -5.65 -46.14
C PRO A 545 26.37 -6.02 -47.61
N LYS A 546 25.48 -6.82 -48.22
CA LYS A 546 25.66 -7.31 -49.60
C LYS A 546 25.70 -6.16 -50.61
N ILE A 547 24.81 -5.19 -50.48
CA ILE A 547 24.78 -4.05 -51.40
C ILE A 547 25.98 -3.11 -51.20
N MET A 548 26.50 -3.01 -49.96
CA MET A 548 27.72 -2.23 -49.65
C MET A 548 28.94 -2.84 -50.32
N ILE A 549 29.13 -4.15 -50.13
CA ILE A 549 30.25 -4.89 -50.74
C ILE A 549 30.17 -4.84 -52.26
N LYS A 550 28.97 -5.03 -52.86
CA LYS A 550 28.80 -4.95 -54.32
C LYS A 550 29.24 -3.60 -54.90
N GLU A 551 28.91 -2.50 -54.23
CA GLU A 551 29.32 -1.17 -54.70
C GLU A 551 30.84 -0.95 -54.57
N GLU A 552 31.45 -1.38 -53.47
CA GLU A 552 32.91 -1.31 -53.27
C GLU A 552 33.67 -2.15 -54.31
N MET A 553 33.23 -3.39 -54.55
CA MET A 553 33.81 -4.23 -55.60
C MET A 553 33.67 -3.59 -56.99
N SER A 554 32.55 -2.93 -57.28
CA SER A 554 32.32 -2.23 -58.54
C SER A 554 33.19 -0.98 -58.71
N LYS A 555 33.55 -0.30 -57.61
CA LYS A 555 34.51 0.81 -57.60
C LYS A 555 35.94 0.31 -57.83
N ASN A 556 36.32 -0.81 -57.22
CA ASN A 556 37.65 -1.42 -57.37
C ASN A 556 37.87 -2.08 -58.73
N ALA A 557 36.81 -2.55 -59.40
CA ALA A 557 36.90 -3.12 -60.75
C ALA A 557 37.04 -2.07 -61.87
N LYS A 558 36.98 -0.76 -61.55
CA LYS A 558 37.15 0.36 -62.48
C LYS A 558 38.56 0.98 -62.45
N TYR A 559 39.44 0.46 -61.60
CA TYR A 559 40.89 0.71 -61.60
C TYR A 559 41.59 -0.55 -62.10
#